data_AF-U3A0W3-F1
#
_entry.id   AF-U3A0W3-F1
#
_cell.length_a   1.000
_cell.length_b   1.000
_cell.length_c   1.000
_cell.angle_alpha   90.00
_cell.angle_beta   90.00
_cell.angle_gamma   90.00
#
_symmetry.space_group_name_H-M   'P 1'
#
loop_
_entity.id
_entity.type
_entity.pdbx_description
1 polymer ?
#
loop_
_entity_poly.entity_id
_entity_poly.type
_entity_poly.pdbx_seq_one_letter_code
_entity_poly.pdbx_strand_id
1 'polypeptide(L)'
;MAVANYRGFNLKSAGGTMDIWQVQIKNHVLSGNLAAVKKSIDWFCDTATIIDPKEFSSVGRKKTESGKPSSEDFHGFVLKNDTGEPNTWYCMFNGRLIKGSKIAIQKHIEAYLVAKQKAQMQQKK
;
A
#
# COMPACT_ATOMS: atom_id res chain seq x y z
N MET A 1 34.61 9.61 -3.40
CA MET A 1 33.26 10.20 -3.32
C MET A 1 32.51 9.85 -4.59
N ALA A 2 31.40 9.12 -4.50
CA ALA A 2 30.62 8.81 -5.69
C ALA A 2 29.80 10.05 -6.08
N VAL A 3 29.96 10.48 -7.34
CA VAL A 3 29.17 11.55 -7.92
C VAL A 3 28.26 10.92 -8.97
N ALA A 4 26.96 11.13 -8.83
CA ALA A 4 25.97 10.66 -9.80
C ALA A 4 25.19 11.88 -10.35
N ASN A 5 24.90 11.89 -11.64
CA ASN A 5 24.06 12.91 -12.24
C ASN A 5 22.63 12.39 -12.41
N TYR A 6 21.63 13.19 -12.01
CA TYR A 6 20.21 12.87 -12.22
C TYR A 6 19.43 14.13 -12.59
N ARG A 7 18.76 14.12 -13.75
CA ARG A 7 18.00 15.26 -14.32
C ARG A 7 18.76 16.60 -14.26
N GLY A 8 20.08 16.58 -14.48
CA GLY A 8 20.92 17.78 -14.45
C GLY A 8 21.43 18.19 -13.05
N PHE A 9 21.04 17.48 -11.99
CA PHE A 9 21.54 17.71 -10.64
C PHE A 9 22.68 16.76 -10.28
N ASN A 10 23.70 17.29 -9.60
CA ASN A 10 24.82 16.50 -9.08
C ASN A 10 24.51 15.98 -7.68
N LEU A 11 24.42 14.65 -7.58
CA LEU A 11 24.28 13.90 -6.34
C LEU A 11 25.67 13.55 -5.81
N LYS A 12 25.93 13.85 -4.55
CA LYS A 12 27.17 13.50 -3.85
C LYS A 12 26.86 12.51 -2.73
N SER A 13 27.61 11.42 -2.64
CA SER A 13 27.56 10.53 -1.48
C SER A 13 28.19 11.22 -0.26
N ALA A 14 27.48 11.31 0.86
CA ALA A 14 28.03 11.86 2.10
C ALA A 14 28.62 10.74 2.99
N GLY A 15 29.88 10.87 3.40
CA GLY A 15 30.48 10.00 4.43
C GLY A 15 31.06 8.66 3.96
N GLY A 16 31.26 8.44 2.65
CA GLY A 16 31.87 7.19 2.14
C GLY A 16 30.93 5.98 2.11
N THR A 17 29.75 6.09 2.70
CA THR A 17 28.66 5.11 2.64
C THR A 17 27.75 5.39 1.43
N MET A 18 27.33 4.35 0.69
CA MET A 18 26.42 4.49 -0.46
C MET A 18 24.95 4.75 -0.08
N ASP A 19 24.66 4.89 1.22
CA ASP A 19 23.30 4.99 1.76
C ASP A 19 22.78 6.44 1.77
N ILE A 20 23.66 7.41 2.06
CA ILE A 20 23.30 8.82 2.20
C ILE A 20 23.79 9.61 0.99
N TRP A 21 22.82 10.18 0.28
CA TRP A 21 23.03 11.01 -0.88
C TRP A 21 22.59 12.44 -0.58
N GLN A 22 23.37 13.38 -1.11
CA GLN A 22 23.13 14.81 -0.96
C GLN A 22 23.01 15.45 -2.33
N VAL A 23 22.03 16.33 -2.49
CA VAL A 23 21.85 17.16 -3.68
C VAL A 23 21.70 18.62 -3.25
N GLN A 24 22.27 19.52 -4.04
CA GLN A 24 22.02 20.94 -3.89
C GLN A 24 21.05 21.40 -4.99
N ILE A 25 19.87 21.87 -4.58
CA ILE A 25 18.86 22.47 -5.47
C ILE A 25 18.75 23.94 -5.09
N LYS A 26 19.20 24.83 -5.98
CA LYS A 26 19.29 26.28 -5.73
C LYS A 26 20.09 26.57 -4.45
N ASN A 27 19.42 27.09 -3.41
CA ASN A 27 20.02 27.45 -2.11
C ASN A 27 19.74 26.40 -1.01
N HIS A 28 19.12 25.27 -1.36
CA HIS A 28 18.78 24.21 -0.42
C HIS A 28 19.65 22.98 -0.65
N VAL A 29 20.23 22.50 0.43
CA VAL A 29 21.01 21.26 0.44
C VAL A 29 20.14 20.17 1.07
N LEU A 30 19.72 19.23 0.23
CA LEU A 30 18.86 18.13 0.60
C LEU A 30 19.69 16.87 0.79
N SER A 31 19.49 16.14 1.88
CA SER A 31 20.19 14.88 2.16
C SER A 31 19.21 13.77 2.54
N GLY A 32 19.46 12.56 2.05
CA GLY A 32 18.62 11.39 2.32
C GLY A 32 19.03 10.17 1.51
N ASN A 33 18.20 9.13 1.51
CA ASN A 33 18.42 7.95 0.69
C ASN A 33 18.32 8.32 -0.81
N LEU A 34 19.12 7.68 -1.67
CA LEU A 34 19.12 7.86 -3.12
C LEU A 34 17.71 7.93 -3.73
N ALA A 35 16.81 7.05 -3.33
CA ALA A 35 15.44 7.01 -3.86
C ALA A 35 14.61 8.25 -3.45
N ALA A 36 14.74 8.68 -2.19
CA ALA A 36 14.06 9.87 -1.67
C ALA A 36 14.61 11.15 -2.34
N VAL A 37 15.93 11.22 -2.54
CA VAL A 37 16.58 12.36 -3.19
C VAL A 37 16.17 12.45 -4.67
N LYS A 38 16.15 11.33 -5.40
CA LYS A 38 15.67 11.30 -6.80
C LYS A 38 14.22 11.75 -6.92
N LYS A 39 13.33 11.32 -5.99
CA LYS A 39 11.93 11.75 -5.95
C LYS A 39 11.78 13.24 -5.63
N SER A 40 12.60 13.77 -4.73
CA SER A 40 12.60 15.20 -4.42
C SER A 40 13.03 16.04 -5.63
N ILE A 41 14.01 15.56 -6.41
CA ILE A 41 14.43 16.20 -7.67
C ILE A 41 13.32 16.14 -8.72
N ASP A 42 12.67 14.99 -8.87
CA ASP A 42 11.54 14.78 -9.79
C ASP A 42 10.39 15.75 -9.45
N TRP A 43 9.96 15.75 -8.18
CA TRP A 43 8.94 16.66 -7.68
C TRP A 43 9.28 18.14 -7.92
N PHE A 44 10.55 18.52 -7.70
CA PHE A 44 11.00 19.88 -7.97
C PHE A 44 10.96 20.22 -9.47
N CYS A 45 11.33 19.27 -10.34
CA CYS A 45 11.27 19.44 -11.78
C CYS A 45 9.84 19.65 -12.28
N ASP A 46 8.87 18.96 -11.69
CA ASP A 46 7.48 18.96 -12.11
C ASP A 46 6.65 20.08 -11.46
N THR A 47 6.93 20.46 -10.21
CA THR A 47 6.12 21.44 -9.45
C THR A 47 6.84 22.76 -9.13
N ALA A 48 8.14 22.86 -9.40
CA ALA A 48 9.01 23.96 -8.95
C ALA A 48 9.03 24.19 -7.42
N THR A 49 8.51 23.25 -6.63
CA THR A 49 8.51 23.29 -5.15
C THR A 49 9.55 22.33 -4.57
N ILE A 50 10.23 22.75 -3.50
CA ILE A 50 11.24 21.95 -2.82
C ILE A 50 10.57 21.24 -1.65
N ILE A 51 10.59 19.91 -1.68
CA ILE A 51 10.18 19.06 -0.55
C ILE A 51 11.42 18.37 0.00
N ASP A 52 11.54 18.34 1.33
CA ASP A 52 12.68 17.71 2.00
C ASP A 52 12.65 16.18 1.81
N PRO A 53 13.79 15.52 1.50
CA PRO A 53 13.86 14.07 1.34
C PRO A 53 13.43 13.30 2.60
N LYS A 54 13.42 13.91 3.79
CA LYS A 54 12.88 13.30 5.01
C LYS A 54 11.38 13.04 4.91
N GLU A 55 10.62 13.88 4.20
CA GLU A 55 9.20 13.64 3.93
C GLU A 55 9.01 12.40 3.03
N PHE A 56 10.01 12.09 2.20
CA PHE A 56 10.07 10.88 1.38
C PHE A 56 10.79 9.71 2.06
N SER A 57 11.23 9.83 3.31
CA SER A 57 11.83 8.71 4.06
C SER A 57 10.83 7.56 4.26
N SER A 58 9.53 7.86 4.26
CA SER A 58 8.44 6.89 4.24
C SER A 58 8.22 6.21 2.88
N VAL A 59 8.79 6.77 1.80
CA VAL A 59 8.55 6.33 0.42
C VAL A 59 9.55 5.25 -0.04
N GLY A 60 10.52 4.89 0.81
CA GLY A 60 11.40 3.72 0.67
C GLY A 60 11.21 2.67 1.76
N ARG A 61 10.50 3.00 2.85
CA ARG A 61 9.96 1.97 3.73
C ARG A 61 8.88 1.28 2.90
N LYS A 62 9.12 0.03 2.49
CA LYS A 62 7.98 -0.89 2.31
C LYS A 62 7.10 -0.60 3.50
N LYS A 63 5.87 -0.13 3.31
CA LYS A 63 4.88 -0.16 4.38
C LYS A 63 5.07 -1.55 4.96
N THR A 64 5.59 -1.64 6.17
CA THR A 64 5.56 -2.89 6.89
C THR A 64 4.07 -3.10 7.03
N GLU A 65 3.51 -3.86 6.09
CA GLU A 65 2.12 -4.31 6.10
C GLU A 65 1.97 -4.83 7.51
N SER A 66 1.30 -4.05 8.36
CA SER A 66 1.22 -4.28 9.80
C SER A 66 0.18 -5.37 10.07
N GLY A 67 0.21 -6.38 9.22
CA GLY A 67 -0.81 -7.37 9.01
C GLY A 67 -0.27 -8.35 7.98
N LYS A 68 -0.03 -9.60 8.40
CA LYS A 68 0.23 -10.68 7.45
C LYS A 68 -1.01 -10.77 6.54
N PRO A 69 -0.85 -10.78 5.21
CA PRO A 69 -1.98 -10.98 4.31
C PRO A 69 -2.66 -12.28 4.71
N SER A 70 -3.92 -12.16 5.13
CA SER A 70 -4.69 -13.27 5.68
C SER A 70 -5.76 -13.65 4.68
N SER A 71 -5.73 -14.90 4.24
CA SER A 71 -6.77 -15.48 3.38
C SER A 71 -7.40 -16.66 4.11
N GLU A 72 -8.72 -16.68 4.18
CA GLU A 72 -9.48 -17.73 4.86
C GLU A 72 -10.62 -18.19 3.95
N ASP A 73 -10.83 -19.49 3.84
CA ASP A 73 -11.98 -20.05 3.13
C ASP A 73 -13.16 -20.22 4.09
N PHE A 74 -14.32 -19.71 3.70
CA PHE A 74 -15.56 -19.85 4.47
C PHE A 74 -16.69 -20.31 3.57
N HIS A 75 -17.14 -21.56 3.71
CA HIS A 75 -18.20 -22.16 2.88
C HIS A 75 -17.95 -22.05 1.37
N GLY A 76 -16.68 -22.13 0.93
CA GLY A 76 -16.29 -21.97 -0.47
C GLY A 76 -16.17 -20.51 -0.94
N PHE A 77 -16.29 -19.55 -0.03
CA PHE A 77 -16.02 -18.15 -0.27
C PHE A 77 -14.65 -17.77 0.28
N VAL A 78 -13.79 -17.23 -0.58
CA VAL A 78 -12.44 -16.80 -0.19
C VAL A 78 -12.50 -15.40 0.40
N LEU A 79 -12.30 -15.28 1.70
CA LEU A 79 -12.17 -14.03 2.42
C LEU A 79 -10.69 -13.63 2.43
N LYS A 80 -10.40 -12.41 2.00
CA LYS A 80 -9.04 -11.87 1.94
C LYS A 80 -8.93 -10.61 2.77
N ASN A 81 -7.77 -10.42 3.36
CA ASN A 81 -7.39 -9.20 4.07
C ASN A 81 -5.92 -8.90 3.82
N ASP A 82 -5.66 -7.92 2.95
CA ASP A 82 -4.31 -7.50 2.58
C ASP A 82 -3.69 -6.55 3.60
N THR A 83 -4.52 -5.82 4.37
CA THR A 83 -4.05 -4.80 5.34
C THR A 83 -3.85 -5.37 6.74
N GLY A 84 -4.50 -6.50 7.05
CA GLY A 84 -4.56 -7.12 8.38
C GLY A 84 -5.39 -6.37 9.43
N GLU A 85 -6.07 -5.29 9.05
CA GLU A 85 -7.02 -4.61 9.93
C GLU A 85 -8.34 -5.40 10.02
N PRO A 86 -9.03 -5.41 11.18
CA PRO A 86 -10.23 -6.23 11.36
C PRO A 86 -11.41 -5.83 10.47
N ASN A 87 -11.42 -4.63 9.91
CA ASN A 87 -12.51 -4.07 9.10
C ASN A 87 -12.22 -4.00 7.60
N THR A 88 -11.06 -4.51 7.16
CA THR A 88 -10.61 -4.45 5.76
C THR A 88 -10.74 -5.78 5.04
N TRP A 89 -11.61 -6.68 5.53
CA TRP A 89 -11.86 -7.95 4.84
C TRP A 89 -12.72 -7.72 3.60
N TYR A 90 -12.45 -8.49 2.56
CA TYR A 90 -13.27 -8.52 1.36
C TYR A 90 -13.46 -9.93 0.85
N CYS A 91 -14.57 -10.14 0.15
CA CYS A 91 -14.91 -11.42 -0.45
C CYS A 91 -15.73 -11.21 -1.73
N MET A 92 -15.55 -12.09 -2.71
CA MET A 92 -16.43 -12.15 -3.88
C MET A 92 -17.62 -13.05 -3.59
N PHE A 93 -18.81 -12.48 -3.54
CA PHE A 93 -20.05 -13.17 -3.21
C PHE A 93 -21.06 -13.00 -4.35
N ASN A 94 -21.41 -14.09 -5.05
CA ASN A 94 -22.35 -14.09 -6.19
C ASN A 94 -22.04 -13.01 -7.24
N GLY A 95 -20.76 -12.83 -7.59
CA GLY A 95 -20.33 -11.82 -8.57
C GLY A 95 -20.30 -10.38 -8.04
N ARG A 96 -20.53 -10.15 -6.74
CA ARG A 96 -20.41 -8.84 -6.10
C ARG A 96 -19.28 -8.86 -5.07
N LEU A 97 -18.49 -7.79 -5.05
CA LEU A 97 -17.48 -7.58 -4.02
C LEU A 97 -18.15 -7.05 -2.75
N ILE A 98 -18.08 -7.82 -1.68
CA ILE A 98 -18.50 -7.38 -0.35
C ILE A 98 -17.26 -7.08 0.48
N LYS A 99 -17.29 -5.95 1.21
CA LYS A 99 -16.21 -5.47 2.07
C LYS A 99 -16.74 -5.15 3.46
N GLY A 100 -15.94 -5.39 4.49
CA GLY A 100 -16.28 -5.06 5.86
C GLY A 100 -15.52 -5.89 6.89
N SER A 101 -16.07 -5.97 8.10
CA SER A 101 -15.51 -6.82 9.15
C SER A 101 -15.74 -8.31 8.84
N LYS A 102 -14.80 -9.17 9.22
CA LYS A 102 -14.89 -10.63 9.02
C LYS A 102 -16.24 -11.22 9.45
N ILE A 103 -16.70 -10.85 10.65
CA ILE A 103 -17.96 -11.33 11.24
C ILE A 103 -19.18 -10.91 10.40
N ALA A 104 -19.17 -9.69 9.86
CA ALA A 104 -20.27 -9.18 9.04
C ALA A 104 -20.36 -9.94 7.71
N ILE A 105 -19.22 -10.24 7.09
CA ILE A 105 -19.15 -11.04 5.86
C ILE A 105 -19.65 -12.47 6.12
N GLN A 106 -19.18 -13.12 7.19
CA GLN A 106 -19.62 -14.47 7.57
C GLN A 106 -21.15 -14.53 7.80
N LYS A 107 -21.68 -13.60 8.58
CA LYS A 107 -23.13 -13.51 8.85
C LYS A 107 -23.95 -13.29 7.58
N HIS A 108 -23.44 -12.51 6.62
CA HIS A 108 -24.11 -12.30 5.33
C HIS A 108 -24.18 -13.60 4.51
N ILE A 109 -23.07 -14.34 4.47
CA ILE A 109 -22.99 -15.64 3.78
C ILE A 109 -23.96 -16.65 4.41
N GLU A 110 -23.98 -16.75 5.74
CA GLU A 110 -24.89 -17.64 6.48
C GLU A 110 -26.36 -17.30 6.24
N ALA A 111 -26.72 -16.02 6.33
CA ALA A 111 -28.09 -15.56 6.09
C ALA A 111 -28.56 -15.92 4.67
N TYR A 112 -27.68 -15.80 3.68
CA TYR A 112 -27.96 -16.19 2.30
C TYR A 112 -28.14 -17.71 2.15
N LEU A 113 -27.31 -18.52 2.79
CA LEU A 113 -27.43 -19.98 2.76
C LEU A 113 -28.78 -20.44 3.34
N VAL A 114 -29.20 -19.87 4.47
CA VAL A 114 -30.50 -20.16 5.10
C VAL A 114 -31.66 -19.74 4.18
N ALA A 115 -31.58 -18.55 3.58
CA ALA A 115 -32.60 -18.08 2.64
C ALA A 115 -32.71 -19.00 1.40
N LYS A 116 -31.56 -19.41 0.85
CA LYS A 116 -31.49 -20.32 -0.31
C LYS A 116 -32.09 -21.70 0.01
N GLN A 117 -31.89 -22.21 1.22
CA GLN A 117 -32.46 -23.48 1.65
C GLN A 117 -33.99 -23.41 1.80
N LYS A 118 -34.50 -22.34 2.41
CA LYS A 118 -35.96 -22.11 2.55
C LYS A 118 -36.65 -21.98 1.19
N ALA A 119 -36.05 -21.25 0.25
CA ALA A 119 -36.59 -21.10 -1.11
C ALA A 119 -36.67 -22.44 -1.85
N GLN A 120 -35.67 -23.31 -1.72
CA GLN A 120 -35.69 -24.64 -2.33
C GLN A 120 -36.76 -25.57 -1.73
N MET A 121 -37.03 -25.48 -0.43
CA MET A 121 -38.11 -26.27 0.19
C MET A 121 -39.50 -25.82 -0.26
N GLN A 122 -39.69 -24.53 -0.54
CA GLN A 122 -40.96 -23.99 -1.03
C GLN A 122 -41.24 -24.35 -2.49
N GLN A 123 -40.21 -24.49 -3.33
CA GLN A 123 -40.37 -24.90 -4.74
C GLN A 123 -40.63 -26.41 -4.93
N LYS A 124 -40.37 -27.23 -3.90
CA LYS A 124 -40.59 -28.69 -3.93
C LYS A 124 -41.95 -29.12 -3.36
N LYS A 125 -42.77 -28.19 -2.88
CA LYS A 125 -44.17 -28.42 -2.48
C LYS A 125 -45.09 -27.98 -3.60
#